data_AF-A0A1Y4MXB4-F1
#
_entry.id   AF-A0A1Y4MXB4-F1
#
_cell.length_a   1.000
_cell.length_b   1.000
_cell.length_c   1.000
_cell.angle_alpha   90.00
_cell.angle_beta   90.00
_cell.angle_gamma   90.00
#
_symmetry.space_group_name_H-M   'P 1'
#
loop_
_entity.id
_entity.type
_entity.pdbx_description
1 polymer ?
#
loop_
_entity_poly.entity_id
_entity_poly.type
_entity_poly.pdbx_seq_one_letter_code
_entity_poly.pdbx_strand_id
1 'polypeptide(L)'
;MKNINQVFLNLLCAYFQNQTVAEISPDLGALYDLTFKHNLVPIIYDVLRKNDDFNPSSNKFRETAINQIVMQQQRTEQFLNIYQKLLAANLKPLVIKGLICRQLYPQSDFRCSSDEDIWIKPEDFNTCFQVLIDNNFRCINKQLITDDFLNTVQTINFTNNILTIEVHINPFGTLDNLHKQMNNYFKNVFDDSISIEIENQTIYTLNPTNHYLFLIIHLYKHFISAGVGIRQVLDILIFYQHYQKDIDNNKIKTILKDLHINNLYNAIMQIGKKYLGFNLTPNNQTIKNIDKLTDNLIENGCFGTSNLNQVYSYFYPTISTRNQDSSAIKNIVTILFPPVKQLSMRYPKLKEKPSLYLWFALKRIYNFLKKIITGKLNPFKIYSLGKKRTKILKDMDVFK
;
A
#
# COMPACT_ATOMS: atom_id res chain seq x y z
N MET A 1 5.77 8.34 -22.60
CA MET A 1 4.85 7.37 -21.99
C MET A 1 4.35 6.44 -23.08
N LYS A 2 4.23 5.14 -22.83
CA LYS A 2 3.51 4.24 -23.76
C LYS A 2 2.07 4.74 -23.88
N ASN A 3 1.48 4.69 -25.07
CA ASN A 3 0.13 5.18 -25.37
C ASN A 3 -0.90 4.77 -24.27
N ILE A 4 -0.82 3.51 -23.82
CA ILE A 4 -1.73 2.96 -22.79
C ILE A 4 -1.66 3.63 -21.41
N ASN A 5 -0.47 4.06 -20.95
CA ASN A 5 -0.32 4.69 -19.63
C ASN A 5 -1.01 6.05 -19.61
N GLN A 6 -0.90 6.80 -20.71
CA GLN A 6 -1.53 8.11 -20.84
C GLN A 6 -3.05 7.96 -20.89
N VAL A 7 -3.57 6.99 -21.66
CA VAL A 7 -5.01 6.72 -21.72
C VAL A 7 -5.55 6.34 -20.33
N PHE A 8 -4.85 5.47 -19.61
CA PHE A 8 -5.22 5.10 -18.24
C PHE A 8 -5.27 6.31 -17.28
N LEU A 9 -4.28 7.19 -17.31
CA LEU A 9 -4.27 8.42 -16.49
C LEU A 9 -5.39 9.39 -16.91
N ASN A 10 -5.64 9.55 -18.21
CA ASN A 10 -6.71 10.40 -18.72
C ASN A 10 -8.09 9.90 -18.26
N LEU A 11 -8.32 8.59 -18.28
CA LEU A 11 -9.56 7.99 -17.78
C LEU A 11 -9.73 8.20 -16.27
N LEU A 12 -8.66 8.06 -15.48
CA LEU A 12 -8.69 8.38 -14.05
C LEU A 12 -9.01 9.87 -13.81
N CYS A 13 -8.35 10.77 -14.54
CA CYS A 13 -8.62 12.20 -14.48
C CYS A 13 -10.11 12.48 -14.79
N ALA A 14 -10.62 11.93 -15.90
CA ALA A 14 -12.00 12.09 -16.31
C ALA A 14 -12.99 11.60 -15.24
N TYR A 15 -12.72 10.47 -14.57
CA TYR A 15 -13.54 10.01 -13.45
C TYR A 15 -13.62 11.04 -12.31
N PHE A 16 -12.47 11.54 -11.84
CA PHE A 16 -12.44 12.47 -10.70
C PHE A 16 -12.91 13.88 -11.06
N GLN A 17 -12.82 14.27 -12.34
CA GLN A 17 -13.37 15.54 -12.84
C GLN A 17 -14.83 15.44 -13.32
N ASN A 18 -15.43 14.25 -13.25
CA ASN A 18 -16.77 13.95 -13.79
C ASN A 18 -16.93 14.38 -15.28
N GLN A 19 -15.95 14.03 -16.10
CA GLN A 19 -15.87 14.33 -17.53
C GLN A 19 -15.93 13.04 -18.36
N THR A 20 -16.31 13.18 -19.64
CA THR A 20 -16.14 12.12 -20.65
C THR A 20 -14.74 12.20 -21.27
N VAL A 21 -14.34 11.18 -22.03
CA VAL A 21 -13.08 11.18 -22.76
C VAL A 21 -13.35 11.16 -24.26
N ALA A 22 -12.57 11.93 -25.02
CA ALA A 22 -12.74 11.99 -26.48
C ALA A 22 -12.29 10.71 -27.21
N GLU A 23 -11.32 9.99 -26.65
CA GLU A 23 -10.76 8.78 -27.26
C GLU A 23 -10.58 7.67 -26.22
N ILE A 24 -10.94 6.45 -26.61
CA ILE A 24 -10.69 5.23 -25.85
C ILE A 24 -9.47 4.51 -26.45
N SER A 25 -8.73 3.77 -25.63
CA SER A 25 -7.59 3.00 -26.14
C SER A 25 -8.06 1.95 -27.17
N PRO A 26 -7.36 1.81 -28.31
CA PRO A 26 -7.62 0.71 -29.24
C PRO A 26 -7.25 -0.66 -28.65
N ASP A 27 -6.38 -0.72 -27.62
CA ASP A 27 -6.00 -1.94 -26.93
C ASP A 27 -6.71 -2.05 -25.56
N LEU A 28 -8.00 -2.40 -25.61
CA LEU A 28 -8.82 -2.60 -24.42
C LEU A 28 -8.30 -3.74 -23.53
N GLY A 29 -7.59 -4.72 -24.09
CA GLY A 29 -6.99 -5.82 -23.34
C GLY A 29 -5.87 -5.34 -22.42
N ALA A 30 -4.92 -4.58 -22.96
CA ALA A 30 -3.84 -3.99 -22.17
C ALA A 30 -4.37 -2.96 -21.14
N LEU A 31 -5.40 -2.19 -21.50
CA LEU A 31 -6.05 -1.25 -20.57
C LEU A 31 -6.69 -2.01 -19.41
N TYR A 32 -7.39 -3.11 -19.69
CA TYR A 32 -8.00 -3.97 -18.69
C TYR A 32 -6.96 -4.52 -17.73
N ASP A 33 -5.89 -5.13 -18.25
CA ASP A 33 -4.85 -5.75 -17.41
C ASP A 33 -4.15 -4.71 -16.52
N LEU A 34 -3.90 -3.51 -17.06
CA LEU A 34 -3.33 -2.42 -16.29
C LEU A 34 -4.28 -1.96 -15.17
N THR A 35 -5.55 -1.77 -15.50
CA THR A 35 -6.58 -1.31 -14.56
C THR A 35 -6.82 -2.34 -13.45
N PHE A 36 -6.91 -3.62 -13.83
CA PHE A 36 -7.07 -4.75 -12.91
C PHE A 36 -5.92 -4.80 -11.91
N LYS A 37 -4.69 -4.63 -12.39
CA LYS A 37 -3.48 -4.59 -11.56
C LYS A 37 -3.46 -3.44 -10.54
N HIS A 38 -4.24 -2.37 -10.75
CA HIS A 38 -4.39 -1.27 -9.80
C HIS A 38 -5.61 -1.40 -8.89
N ASN A 39 -6.47 -2.42 -9.06
CA ASN A 39 -7.78 -2.53 -8.42
C ASN A 39 -8.68 -1.32 -8.70
N LEU A 40 -8.68 -0.81 -9.93
CA LEU A 40 -9.45 0.37 -10.35
C LEU A 40 -10.46 0.05 -11.48
N VAL A 41 -10.83 -1.23 -11.65
CA VAL A 41 -11.73 -1.66 -12.74
C VAL A 41 -13.09 -0.98 -12.67
N PRO A 42 -13.76 -0.87 -11.51
CA PRO A 42 -15.03 -0.17 -11.40
C PRO A 42 -14.94 1.30 -11.84
N ILE A 43 -13.87 1.98 -11.41
CA ILE A 43 -13.62 3.39 -11.75
C ILE A 43 -13.46 3.59 -13.25
N ILE A 44 -12.61 2.79 -13.90
CA ILE A 44 -12.39 2.91 -15.34
C ILE A 44 -13.62 2.46 -16.13
N TYR A 45 -14.29 1.39 -15.71
CA TYR A 45 -15.52 0.95 -16.35
C TYR A 45 -16.62 2.02 -16.29
N ASP A 46 -16.74 2.76 -15.18
CA ASP A 46 -17.73 3.84 -15.05
C ASP A 46 -17.50 4.99 -16.04
N VAL A 47 -16.24 5.30 -16.37
CA VAL A 47 -15.93 6.26 -17.42
C VAL A 47 -16.19 5.67 -18.81
N LEU A 48 -15.71 4.45 -19.07
CA LEU A 48 -15.84 3.80 -20.38
C LEU A 48 -17.31 3.64 -20.80
N ARG A 49 -18.19 3.18 -19.90
CA ARG A 49 -19.61 2.96 -20.20
C ARG A 49 -20.40 4.24 -20.54
N LYS A 50 -19.84 5.42 -20.27
CA LYS A 50 -20.44 6.72 -20.59
C LYS A 50 -20.03 7.25 -21.97
N ASN A 51 -19.14 6.55 -22.68
CA ASN A 51 -18.71 6.92 -24.03
C ASN A 51 -19.43 6.07 -25.07
N ASP A 52 -19.94 6.72 -26.12
CA ASP A 52 -20.76 6.08 -27.16
C ASP A 52 -20.00 5.00 -27.95
N ASP A 53 -18.69 5.17 -28.13
CA ASP A 53 -17.82 4.22 -28.83
C ASP A 53 -17.53 2.93 -28.04
N PHE A 54 -17.91 2.88 -26.75
CA PHE A 54 -17.69 1.71 -25.91
C PHE A 54 -18.89 0.77 -25.93
N ASN A 55 -18.77 -0.39 -26.57
CA ASN A 55 -19.80 -1.43 -26.51
C ASN A 55 -19.70 -2.24 -25.20
N PRO A 56 -20.68 -2.13 -24.27
CA PRO A 56 -20.61 -2.77 -22.95
C PRO A 56 -21.06 -4.24 -22.94
N SER A 57 -21.60 -4.74 -24.06
CA SER A 57 -22.44 -5.96 -24.10
C SER A 57 -21.70 -7.28 -23.89
N SER A 58 -20.37 -7.31 -24.01
CA SER A 58 -19.56 -8.52 -23.81
C SER A 58 -18.16 -8.21 -23.32
N ASN A 59 -18.03 -7.25 -22.40
CA ASN A 59 -16.72 -6.76 -21.98
C ASN A 59 -16.36 -7.21 -20.56
N LYS A 60 -15.21 -7.89 -20.45
CA LYS A 60 -14.53 -8.31 -19.21
C LYS A 60 -14.48 -7.21 -18.13
N PHE A 61 -14.46 -5.94 -18.54
CA PHE A 61 -14.59 -4.78 -17.64
C PHE A 61 -15.88 -4.79 -16.83
N ARG A 62 -17.04 -5.01 -17.46
CA ARG A 62 -18.36 -4.96 -16.80
C ARG A 62 -18.49 -6.05 -15.74
N GLU A 63 -18.21 -7.29 -16.12
CA GLU A 63 -18.30 -8.45 -15.21
C GLU A 63 -17.39 -8.27 -14.00
N THR A 64 -16.14 -7.85 -14.24
CA THR A 64 -15.16 -7.63 -13.19
C THR A 64 -15.56 -6.46 -12.29
N ALA A 65 -16.04 -5.35 -12.87
CA ALA A 65 -16.50 -4.20 -12.10
C ALA A 65 -17.67 -4.57 -11.18
N ILE A 66 -18.71 -5.23 -11.71
CA ILE A 66 -19.86 -5.67 -10.92
C ILE A 66 -19.41 -6.60 -9.80
N ASN A 67 -18.60 -7.61 -10.10
CA ASN A 67 -18.09 -8.53 -9.09
C ASN A 67 -17.28 -7.81 -8.01
N GLN A 68 -16.40 -6.89 -8.39
CA GLN A 68 -15.58 -6.14 -7.43
C GLN A 68 -16.43 -5.23 -6.52
N ILE A 69 -17.44 -4.56 -7.08
CA ILE A 69 -18.39 -3.71 -6.33
C ILE A 69 -19.18 -4.56 -5.33
N VAL A 70 -19.81 -5.64 -5.78
CA VAL A 70 -20.63 -6.51 -4.91
C VAL A 70 -19.78 -7.10 -3.78
N MET A 71 -18.58 -7.60 -4.10
CA MET A 71 -17.67 -8.13 -3.09
C MET A 71 -17.21 -7.03 -2.12
N GLN A 72 -17.08 -5.78 -2.57
CA GLN A 72 -16.72 -4.67 -1.70
C GLN A 72 -17.85 -4.33 -0.74
N GLN A 73 -19.10 -4.30 -1.20
CA GLN A 73 -20.27 -4.08 -0.34
C GLN A 73 -20.36 -5.13 0.76
N GLN A 74 -20.21 -6.41 0.42
CA GLN A 74 -20.20 -7.50 1.39
C GLN A 74 -19.09 -7.37 2.43
N ARG A 75 -17.88 -6.94 2.02
CA ARG A 75 -16.78 -6.66 2.95
C ARG A 75 -17.08 -5.48 3.86
N THR A 76 -17.67 -4.40 3.33
CA THR A 76 -18.08 -3.23 4.11
C THR A 76 -19.08 -3.65 5.19
N GLU A 77 -20.16 -4.32 4.80
CA GLU A 77 -21.21 -4.78 5.71
C GLU A 77 -20.64 -5.69 6.81
N GLN A 78 -19.81 -6.66 6.42
CA GLN A 78 -19.18 -7.56 7.37
C GLN A 78 -18.22 -6.84 8.32
N PHE A 79 -17.45 -5.87 7.83
CA PHE A 79 -16.56 -5.06 8.65
C PHE A 79 -17.34 -4.23 9.66
N LEU A 80 -18.42 -3.58 9.22
CA LEU A 80 -19.28 -2.79 10.09
C LEU A 80 -19.90 -3.66 11.21
N ASN A 81 -20.40 -4.85 10.88
CA ASN A 81 -20.93 -5.80 11.86
C ASN A 81 -19.90 -6.20 12.93
N ILE A 82 -18.70 -6.61 12.52
CA ILE A 82 -17.65 -6.99 13.49
C ILE A 82 -17.11 -5.79 14.26
N TYR A 83 -17.09 -4.60 13.65
CA TYR A 83 -16.68 -3.37 14.33
C TYR A 83 -17.62 -3.04 15.49
N GLN A 84 -18.95 -3.14 15.31
CA GLN A 84 -19.90 -2.97 16.41
C GLN A 84 -19.68 -3.95 17.56
N LYS A 85 -19.29 -5.19 17.26
CA LYS A 85 -18.96 -6.18 18.29
C LYS A 85 -17.67 -5.86 19.03
N LEU A 86 -16.68 -5.27 18.35
CA LEU A 86 -15.48 -4.74 19.00
C LEU A 86 -15.85 -3.59 19.96
N LEU A 87 -16.71 -2.65 19.52
CA LEU A 87 -17.20 -1.57 20.38
C LEU A 87 -17.97 -2.11 21.60
N ALA A 88 -18.85 -3.09 21.40
CA ALA A 88 -19.62 -3.73 22.48
C ALA A 88 -18.72 -4.46 23.50
N ALA A 89 -17.50 -4.85 23.10
CA ALA A 89 -16.47 -5.39 23.99
C ALA A 89 -15.62 -4.29 24.67
N ASN A 90 -16.09 -3.04 24.67
CA ASN A 90 -15.40 -1.84 25.18
C ASN A 90 -14.06 -1.54 24.50
N LEU A 91 -13.88 -2.00 23.26
CA LEU A 91 -12.71 -1.63 22.46
C LEU A 91 -12.96 -0.34 21.69
N LYS A 92 -11.88 0.40 21.40
CA LYS A 92 -11.92 1.59 20.54
C LYS A 92 -10.89 1.49 19.39
N PRO A 93 -11.00 0.51 18.48
CA PRO A 93 -10.03 0.36 17.38
C PRO A 93 -10.12 1.54 16.40
N LEU A 94 -8.97 2.12 16.03
CA LEU A 94 -8.92 3.20 15.05
C LEU A 94 -8.83 2.63 13.64
N VAL A 95 -9.73 3.01 12.76
CA VAL A 95 -9.70 2.62 11.34
C VAL A 95 -8.81 3.60 10.56
N ILE A 96 -7.79 3.12 9.84
CA ILE A 96 -6.68 3.98 9.36
C ILE A 96 -6.45 4.03 7.84
N LYS A 97 -7.21 3.26 7.03
CA LYS A 97 -7.07 3.27 5.56
C LYS A 97 -8.37 2.96 4.83
N GLY A 98 -8.56 1.71 4.41
CA GLY A 98 -9.48 1.27 3.36
C GLY A 98 -10.85 1.92 3.42
N LEU A 99 -11.60 1.63 4.47
CA LEU A 99 -12.92 2.18 4.73
C LEU A 99 -12.94 3.71 4.69
N ILE A 100 -12.04 4.38 5.42
CA ILE A 100 -12.01 5.84 5.55
C ILE A 100 -11.72 6.52 4.22
N CYS A 101 -10.68 6.07 3.51
CA CYS A 101 -10.31 6.61 2.20
C CYS A 101 -11.44 6.38 1.18
N ARG A 102 -12.07 5.21 1.23
CA ARG A 102 -13.11 4.80 0.29
C ARG A 102 -14.33 5.72 0.35
N GLN A 103 -14.73 6.18 1.55
CA GLN A 103 -15.85 7.13 1.70
C GLN A 103 -15.65 8.46 0.97
N LEU A 104 -14.40 8.83 0.65
CA LEU A 104 -14.07 10.09 0.00
C LEU A 104 -14.08 9.99 -1.54
N TYR A 105 -14.20 8.79 -2.11
CA TYR A 105 -14.32 8.62 -3.55
C TYR A 105 -15.73 9.00 -4.02
N PRO A 106 -15.90 9.49 -5.28
CA PRO A 106 -17.23 9.84 -5.82
C PRO A 106 -18.27 8.73 -5.70
N GLN A 107 -17.81 7.48 -5.81
CA GLN A 107 -18.58 6.27 -5.51
C GLN A 107 -17.71 5.40 -4.60
N SER A 108 -18.16 5.21 -3.36
CA SER A 108 -17.40 4.51 -2.31
C SER A 108 -16.98 3.11 -2.78
N ASP A 109 -17.92 2.24 -3.15
CA ASP A 109 -17.63 0.85 -3.50
C ASP A 109 -16.71 0.64 -4.73
N PHE A 110 -16.45 1.69 -5.50
CA PHE A 110 -15.57 1.61 -6.67
C PHE A 110 -14.09 1.57 -6.28
N ARG A 111 -13.72 2.05 -5.09
CA ARG A 111 -12.39 1.86 -4.51
C ARG A 111 -12.38 0.59 -3.69
N CYS A 112 -12.14 -0.55 -4.35
CA CYS A 112 -12.15 -1.84 -3.67
C CYS A 112 -10.90 -2.05 -2.78
N SER A 113 -11.09 -2.64 -1.61
CA SER A 113 -10.06 -3.10 -0.65
C SER A 113 -10.10 -4.62 -0.54
N SER A 114 -8.94 -5.26 -0.36
CA SER A 114 -8.85 -6.70 -0.03
C SER A 114 -9.00 -6.98 1.46
N ASP A 115 -8.78 -5.95 2.27
CA ASP A 115 -8.63 -5.97 3.71
C ASP A 115 -9.22 -4.68 4.30
N GLU A 116 -9.45 -4.70 5.61
CA GLU A 116 -9.68 -3.49 6.39
C GLU A 116 -8.68 -3.44 7.56
N ASP A 117 -8.21 -2.24 7.87
CA ASP A 117 -7.13 -2.01 8.82
C ASP A 117 -7.65 -1.35 10.08
N ILE A 118 -7.41 -2.00 11.22
CA ILE A 118 -7.69 -1.42 12.54
C ILE A 118 -6.41 -1.30 13.35
N TRP A 119 -6.29 -0.23 14.13
CA TRP A 119 -5.21 -0.01 15.07
C TRP A 119 -5.77 -0.05 16.48
N ILE A 120 -5.24 -0.96 17.31
CA ILE A 120 -5.60 -1.09 18.72
C ILE A 120 -4.41 -0.82 19.61
N LYS A 121 -4.67 -0.55 20.88
CA LYS A 121 -3.61 -0.48 21.89
C LYS A 121 -3.09 -1.90 22.20
N PRO A 122 -1.82 -2.06 22.61
CA PRO A 122 -1.27 -3.37 22.96
C PRO A 122 -2.11 -4.13 24.01
N GLU A 123 -2.60 -3.42 25.03
CA GLU A 123 -3.42 -3.98 26.11
C GLU A 123 -4.78 -4.54 25.63
N ASP A 124 -5.31 -4.04 24.52
CA ASP A 124 -6.59 -4.44 23.94
C ASP A 124 -6.50 -5.71 23.10
N PHE A 125 -5.27 -6.19 22.82
CA PHE A 125 -5.04 -7.26 21.85
C PHE A 125 -5.78 -8.56 22.20
N ASN A 126 -5.76 -8.99 23.46
CA ASN A 126 -6.38 -10.25 23.87
C ASN A 126 -7.91 -10.22 23.71
N THR A 127 -8.54 -9.10 24.07
CA THR A 127 -9.99 -8.91 23.90
C THR A 127 -10.35 -8.85 22.41
N CYS A 128 -9.59 -8.09 21.62
CA CYS A 128 -9.79 -8.01 20.17
C CYS A 128 -9.63 -9.39 19.50
N PHE A 129 -8.61 -10.15 19.91
CA PHE A 129 -8.37 -11.51 19.44
C PHE A 129 -9.60 -12.39 19.70
N GLN A 130 -10.12 -12.38 20.94
CA GLN A 130 -11.24 -13.22 21.33
C GLN A 130 -12.51 -12.87 20.54
N VAL A 131 -12.84 -11.57 20.42
CA VAL A 131 -14.00 -11.11 19.63
C VAL A 131 -13.90 -11.58 18.18
N LEU A 132 -12.73 -11.50 17.56
CA LEU A 132 -12.54 -11.94 16.18
C LEU A 132 -12.70 -13.46 16.03
N ILE A 133 -12.12 -14.25 16.95
CA ILE A 133 -12.24 -15.72 16.92
C ILE A 133 -13.71 -16.16 17.12
N ASP A 134 -14.42 -15.56 18.07
CA ASP A 134 -15.83 -15.86 18.35
C ASP A 134 -16.75 -15.51 17.17
N ASN A 135 -16.25 -14.67 16.25
CA ASN A 135 -16.95 -14.26 15.03
C ASN A 135 -16.36 -14.90 13.77
N ASN A 136 -15.83 -16.13 13.90
CA ASN A 136 -15.38 -16.98 12.79
C ASN A 136 -14.19 -16.46 11.99
N PHE A 137 -13.44 -15.49 12.51
CA PHE A 137 -12.13 -15.16 11.93
C PHE A 137 -11.08 -16.17 12.38
N ARG A 138 -10.11 -16.43 11.49
CA ARG A 138 -8.98 -17.32 11.76
C ARG A 138 -7.68 -16.54 11.75
N CYS A 139 -6.80 -16.83 12.70
CA CYS A 139 -5.43 -16.32 12.74
C CYS A 139 -4.45 -17.46 12.41
N ILE A 140 -3.89 -17.47 11.19
CA ILE A 140 -3.04 -18.56 10.67
C ILE A 140 -1.74 -18.72 11.47
N ASN A 141 -1.25 -17.64 12.07
CA ASN A 141 0.04 -17.59 12.77
C ASN A 141 -0.11 -17.41 14.28
N LYS A 142 -1.23 -17.88 14.88
CA LYS A 142 -1.50 -17.76 16.32
C LYS A 142 -0.32 -18.21 17.19
N GLN A 143 0.35 -19.30 16.80
CA GLN A 143 1.50 -19.88 17.50
C GLN A 143 2.75 -18.98 17.52
N LEU A 144 2.80 -17.93 16.71
CA LEU A 144 3.92 -16.99 16.66
C LEU A 144 3.69 -15.77 17.57
N ILE A 145 2.50 -15.64 18.16
CA ILE A 145 2.11 -14.48 18.94
C ILE A 145 2.69 -14.65 20.36
N THR A 146 3.77 -13.92 20.60
CA THR A 146 4.43 -13.73 21.89
C THR A 146 4.51 -12.23 22.19
N ASP A 147 4.86 -11.85 23.42
CA ASP A 147 5.03 -10.42 23.77
C ASP A 147 6.12 -9.74 22.90
N ASP A 148 7.24 -10.43 22.65
CA ASP A 148 8.30 -9.94 21.75
C ASP A 148 7.78 -9.76 20.30
N PHE A 149 6.90 -10.66 19.86
CA PHE A 149 6.27 -10.52 18.55
C PHE A 149 5.31 -9.32 18.52
N LEU A 150 4.44 -9.15 19.52
CA LEU A 150 3.51 -8.02 19.59
C LEU A 150 4.22 -6.66 19.64
N ASN A 151 5.38 -6.60 20.31
CA ASN A 151 6.20 -5.39 20.40
C ASN A 151 6.92 -5.02 19.08
N THR A 152 6.97 -5.95 18.12
CA THR A 152 7.73 -5.76 16.87
C THR A 152 6.90 -5.83 15.60
N VAL A 153 5.80 -6.57 15.63
CA VAL A 153 4.97 -6.87 14.48
C VAL A 153 4.25 -5.61 13.98
N GLN A 154 4.13 -5.55 12.66
CA GLN A 154 3.33 -4.53 12.00
C GLN A 154 1.83 -4.82 12.20
N THR A 155 1.41 -5.99 11.71
CA THR A 155 0.02 -6.45 11.67
C THR A 155 -0.11 -7.91 12.04
N ILE A 156 -1.29 -8.26 12.55
CA ILE A 156 -1.76 -9.64 12.69
C ILE A 156 -3.04 -9.78 11.87
N ASN A 157 -3.03 -10.71 10.92
CA ASN A 157 -4.14 -10.87 9.99
C ASN A 157 -5.14 -11.88 10.54
N PHE A 158 -6.41 -11.48 10.52
CA PHE A 158 -7.57 -12.29 10.88
C PHE A 158 -8.45 -12.40 9.66
N THR A 159 -8.68 -13.61 9.17
CA THR A 159 -9.38 -13.83 7.90
C THR A 159 -10.55 -14.78 8.09
N ASN A 160 -11.68 -14.45 7.48
CA ASN A 160 -12.77 -15.38 7.22
C ASN A 160 -13.01 -15.50 5.70
N ASN A 161 -14.13 -16.09 5.28
CA ASN A 161 -14.40 -16.35 3.87
C ASN A 161 -14.62 -15.09 3.01
N ILE A 162 -14.92 -13.94 3.63
CA ILE A 162 -15.32 -12.70 2.95
C ILE A 162 -14.30 -11.57 3.20
N LEU A 163 -13.83 -11.43 4.44
CA LEU A 163 -13.00 -10.31 4.88
C LEU A 163 -11.70 -10.77 5.55
N THR A 164 -10.64 -10.01 5.31
CA THR A 164 -9.44 -9.99 6.14
C THR A 164 -9.37 -8.68 6.90
N ILE A 165 -9.11 -8.76 8.21
CA ILE A 165 -8.81 -7.62 9.07
C ILE A 165 -7.33 -7.67 9.41
N GLU A 166 -6.61 -6.60 9.11
CA GLU A 166 -5.25 -6.39 9.59
C GLU A 166 -5.31 -5.63 10.91
N VAL A 167 -4.95 -6.30 12.01
CA VAL A 167 -4.87 -5.70 13.34
C VAL A 167 -3.47 -5.15 13.55
N HIS A 168 -3.34 -3.83 13.57
CA HIS A 168 -2.09 -3.10 13.80
C HIS A 168 -1.89 -2.83 15.29
N ILE A 169 -0.68 -3.10 15.77
CA ILE A 169 -0.18 -2.66 17.08
C ILE A 169 0.88 -1.58 16.88
N ASN A 170 1.82 -1.87 15.97
CA ASN A 170 2.84 -0.93 15.51
C ASN A 170 2.64 -0.76 14.00
N PRO A 171 1.87 0.21 13.49
CA PRO A 171 1.47 0.24 12.07
C PRO A 171 2.60 0.22 11.03
N PHE A 172 3.82 0.57 11.45
CA PHE A 172 5.03 0.48 10.63
C PHE A 172 6.00 -0.63 11.05
N GLY A 173 5.71 -1.40 12.12
CA GLY A 173 6.63 -2.33 12.79
C GLY A 173 7.72 -1.59 13.57
N THR A 174 8.57 -2.29 14.32
CA THR A 174 9.63 -1.63 15.14
C THR A 174 11.02 -2.23 14.93
N LEU A 175 11.22 -2.94 13.82
CA LEU A 175 12.43 -3.73 13.56
C LEU A 175 13.69 -2.90 13.30
N ASP A 176 13.53 -1.67 12.81
CA ASP A 176 14.62 -0.73 12.57
C ASP A 176 14.24 0.68 13.03
N ASN A 177 15.26 1.55 13.09
CA ASN A 177 15.11 2.90 13.63
C ASN A 177 14.16 3.76 12.80
N LEU A 178 14.09 3.56 11.48
CA LEU A 178 13.19 4.33 10.62
C LEU A 178 11.74 3.97 10.96
N HIS A 179 11.41 2.69 11.06
CA HIS A 179 10.06 2.28 11.44
C HIS A 179 9.71 2.71 12.87
N LYS A 180 10.65 2.68 13.82
CA LYS A 180 10.44 3.26 15.16
C LYS A 180 10.14 4.76 15.10
N GLN A 181 10.92 5.52 14.32
CA GLN A 181 10.71 6.96 14.11
C GLN A 181 9.33 7.22 13.48
N MET A 182 8.92 6.42 12.49
CA MET A 182 7.60 6.52 11.88
C MET A 182 6.47 6.34 12.91
N ASN A 183 6.52 5.33 13.77
CA ASN A 183 5.51 5.14 14.82
C ASN A 183 5.54 6.28 15.87
N ASN A 184 6.71 6.88 16.14
CA ASN A 184 6.83 7.94 17.14
C ASN A 184 5.98 9.18 16.83
N TYR A 185 5.69 9.48 15.55
CA TYR A 185 4.82 10.59 15.17
C TYR A 185 3.35 10.39 15.57
N PHE A 186 3.00 9.19 16.01
CA PHE A 186 1.64 8.78 16.28
C PHE A 186 1.43 8.29 17.72
N LYS A 187 2.33 8.60 18.66
CA LYS A 187 2.22 8.09 20.05
C LYS A 187 0.89 8.44 20.74
N ASN A 188 0.32 9.60 20.45
CA ASN A 188 -0.88 10.11 21.12
C ASN A 188 -2.15 9.98 20.26
N VAL A 189 -2.14 9.18 19.19
CA VAL A 189 -3.26 9.12 18.25
C VAL A 189 -4.57 8.62 18.85
N PHE A 190 -4.50 7.82 19.92
CA PHE A 190 -5.70 7.34 20.60
C PHE A 190 -6.38 8.45 21.41
N ASP A 191 -5.61 9.38 21.97
CA ASP A 191 -6.12 10.50 22.74
C ASP A 191 -6.76 11.55 21.81
N ASP A 192 -6.11 11.81 20.67
CA ASP A 192 -6.59 12.75 19.64
C ASP A 192 -7.48 12.09 18.56
N SER A 193 -8.02 10.89 18.84
CA SER A 193 -8.88 10.17 17.90
C SER A 193 -10.25 10.83 17.78
N ILE A 194 -10.86 10.72 16.60
CA ILE A 194 -12.22 11.21 16.34
C ILE A 194 -13.16 10.04 16.03
N SER A 195 -14.46 10.29 16.08
CA SER A 195 -15.48 9.41 15.54
C SER A 195 -16.13 10.05 14.31
N ILE A 196 -16.49 9.21 13.35
CA ILE A 196 -17.30 9.58 12.19
C ILE A 196 -18.47 8.58 12.05
N GLU A 197 -19.52 8.97 11.34
CA GLU A 197 -20.65 8.09 11.04
C GLU A 197 -20.50 7.53 9.62
N ILE A 198 -20.54 6.20 9.49
CA ILE A 198 -20.59 5.49 8.20
C ILE A 198 -21.77 4.53 8.27
N GLU A 199 -22.73 4.65 7.35
CA GLU A 199 -23.94 3.81 7.31
C GLU A 199 -24.67 3.74 8.68
N ASN A 200 -24.80 4.90 9.35
CA ASN A 200 -25.38 5.06 10.70
C ASN A 200 -24.67 4.28 11.80
N GLN A 201 -23.37 4.02 11.62
CA GLN A 201 -22.51 3.38 12.60
C GLN A 201 -21.32 4.28 12.92
N THR A 202 -21.10 4.45 14.23
CA THR A 202 -19.94 5.16 14.75
C THR A 202 -18.66 4.38 14.46
N ILE A 203 -17.72 5.01 13.77
CA ILE A 203 -16.38 4.50 13.48
C ILE A 203 -15.34 5.45 14.09
N TYR A 204 -14.47 4.92 14.93
CA TYR A 204 -13.31 5.66 15.42
C TYR A 204 -12.16 5.64 14.42
N THR A 205 -11.54 6.79 14.20
CA THR A 205 -10.42 6.96 13.28
C THR A 205 -9.46 8.04 13.79
N LEU A 206 -8.35 8.19 13.10
CA LEU A 206 -7.40 9.29 13.32
C LEU A 206 -8.06 10.62 12.94
N ASN A 207 -7.74 11.69 13.67
CA ASN A 207 -8.06 13.04 13.20
C ASN A 207 -7.43 13.31 11.82
N PRO A 208 -7.96 14.29 11.05
CA PRO A 208 -7.54 14.49 9.66
C PRO A 208 -6.04 14.72 9.47
N THR A 209 -5.39 15.44 10.38
CA THR A 209 -3.93 15.67 10.34
C THR A 209 -3.15 14.36 10.47
N ASN A 210 -3.48 13.55 11.48
CA ASN A 210 -2.79 12.28 11.73
C ASN A 210 -3.12 11.26 10.63
N HIS A 211 -4.35 11.21 10.12
CA HIS A 211 -4.72 10.31 9.04
C HIS A 211 -3.98 10.67 7.74
N TYR A 212 -3.93 11.95 7.39
CA TYR A 212 -3.19 12.40 6.20
C TYR A 212 -1.70 12.08 6.29
N LEU A 213 -1.09 12.34 7.44
CA LEU A 213 0.31 11.96 7.69
C LEU A 213 0.51 10.45 7.57
N PHE A 214 -0.43 9.65 8.09
CA PHE A 214 -0.38 8.19 8.03
C PHE A 214 -0.35 7.70 6.58
N LEU A 215 -1.19 8.24 5.70
CA LEU A 215 -1.19 7.88 4.27
C LEU A 215 0.15 8.20 3.59
N ILE A 216 0.76 9.34 3.90
CA ILE A 216 2.06 9.74 3.34
C ILE A 216 3.18 8.80 3.82
N ILE A 217 3.24 8.53 5.13
CA ILE A 217 4.28 7.65 5.71
C ILE A 217 4.08 6.20 5.24
N HIS A 218 2.83 5.74 5.13
CA HIS A 218 2.50 4.43 4.59
C HIS A 218 2.96 4.30 3.13
N LEU A 219 2.67 5.30 2.29
CA LEU A 219 3.18 5.36 0.92
C LEU A 219 4.71 5.33 0.93
N TYR A 220 5.37 6.15 1.75
CA TYR A 220 6.83 6.21 1.85
C TYR A 220 7.45 4.86 2.22
N LYS A 221 6.91 4.17 3.25
CA LYS A 221 7.34 2.82 3.65
C LYS A 221 7.30 1.85 2.48
N HIS A 222 6.20 1.80 1.73
CA HIS A 222 6.09 0.93 0.56
C HIS A 222 6.98 1.42 -0.60
N PHE A 223 7.15 2.73 -0.74
CA PHE A 223 7.97 3.33 -1.78
C PHE A 223 9.43 2.93 -1.66
N ILE A 224 9.98 2.78 -0.44
CA ILE A 224 11.36 2.33 -0.21
C ILE A 224 11.53 0.81 -0.15
N SER A 225 10.55 0.08 0.40
CA SER A 225 10.70 -1.35 0.69
C SER A 225 10.09 -2.30 -0.35
N ALA A 226 9.11 -1.83 -1.10
CA ALA A 226 8.32 -2.63 -2.03
C ALA A 226 8.05 -1.83 -3.31
N GLY A 227 6.79 -1.71 -3.72
CA GLY A 227 6.34 -0.80 -4.75
C GLY A 227 5.07 -0.12 -4.31
N VAL A 228 4.78 1.02 -4.95
CA VAL A 228 3.57 1.82 -4.72
C VAL A 228 2.90 2.02 -6.08
N GLY A 229 1.57 1.95 -6.10
CA GLY A 229 0.74 2.19 -7.27
C GLY A 229 0.14 3.60 -7.28
N ILE A 230 -0.57 3.93 -8.37
CA ILE A 230 -1.25 5.22 -8.49
C ILE A 230 -2.42 5.34 -7.50
N ARG A 231 -2.99 4.21 -7.04
CA ARG A 231 -4.11 4.21 -6.09
C ARG A 231 -3.76 4.84 -4.75
N GLN A 232 -2.55 4.58 -4.21
CA GLN A 232 -2.11 5.24 -2.98
C GLN A 232 -1.88 6.75 -3.17
N VAL A 233 -1.50 7.16 -4.39
CA VAL A 233 -1.41 8.59 -4.74
C VAL A 233 -2.81 9.21 -4.74
N LEU A 234 -3.80 8.54 -5.34
CA LEU A 234 -5.20 8.96 -5.30
C LEU A 234 -5.73 9.10 -3.87
N ASP A 235 -5.49 8.10 -3.01
CA ASP A 235 -5.92 8.15 -1.61
C ASP A 235 -5.38 9.40 -0.89
N ILE A 236 -4.10 9.77 -1.10
CA ILE A 236 -3.51 11.00 -0.54
C ILE A 236 -4.15 12.27 -1.13
N LEU A 237 -4.31 12.35 -2.45
CA LEU A 237 -4.81 13.54 -3.13
C LEU A 237 -6.28 13.82 -2.76
N ILE A 238 -7.11 12.78 -2.75
CA ILE A 238 -8.53 12.85 -2.39
C ILE A 238 -8.69 13.23 -0.92
N PHE A 239 -7.92 12.59 -0.03
CA PHE A 239 -7.95 12.91 1.39
C PHE A 239 -7.58 14.37 1.66
N TYR A 240 -6.51 14.86 1.01
CA TYR A 240 -6.12 16.26 1.14
C TYR A 240 -7.19 17.21 0.61
N GLN A 241 -7.73 16.96 -0.58
CA GLN A 241 -8.76 17.81 -1.17
C GLN A 241 -9.98 17.97 -0.25
N HIS A 242 -10.38 16.88 0.42
CA HIS A 242 -11.50 16.90 1.35
C HIS A 242 -11.16 17.63 2.66
N TYR A 243 -10.05 17.27 3.31
CA TYR A 243 -9.71 17.72 4.66
C TYR A 243 -8.68 18.85 4.76
N GLN A 244 -8.30 19.50 3.64
CA GLN A 244 -7.24 20.52 3.62
C GLN A 244 -7.39 21.64 4.68
N LYS A 245 -8.62 21.96 5.11
CA LYS A 245 -8.90 22.96 6.15
C LYS A 245 -8.65 22.46 7.57
N ASP A 246 -8.75 21.15 7.79
CA ASP A 246 -8.62 20.48 9.09
C ASP A 246 -7.22 19.85 9.29
N ILE A 247 -6.36 19.96 8.27
CA ILE A 247 -4.99 19.46 8.29
C ILE A 247 -4.03 20.57 8.76
N ASP A 248 -3.29 20.29 9.83
CA ASP A 248 -2.16 21.11 10.26
C ASP A 248 -0.98 20.91 9.29
N ASN A 249 -0.95 21.74 8.24
CA ASN A 249 0.09 21.74 7.22
C ASN A 249 1.49 22.03 7.80
N ASN A 250 1.61 22.75 8.93
CA ASN A 250 2.90 23.04 9.56
C ASN A 250 3.47 21.78 10.23
N LYS A 251 2.62 21.02 10.93
CA LYS A 251 3.00 19.70 11.47
C LYS A 251 3.41 18.75 10.35
N ILE A 252 2.64 18.66 9.27
CA ILE A 252 2.98 17.83 8.11
C ILE A 252 4.35 18.24 7.56
N LYS A 253 4.55 19.51 7.20
CA LYS A 253 5.82 20.02 6.64
C LYS A 253 7.03 19.73 7.53
N THR A 254 6.88 19.88 8.84
CA THR A 254 7.95 19.60 9.82
C THR A 254 8.36 18.13 9.78
N ILE A 255 7.39 17.21 9.77
CA ILE A 255 7.64 15.77 9.75
C ILE A 255 8.20 15.30 8.40
N LEU A 256 7.70 15.85 7.28
CA LEU A 256 8.26 15.55 5.95
C LEU A 256 9.73 15.99 5.83
N LYS A 257 10.12 17.08 6.50
CA LYS A 257 11.51 17.53 6.60
C LYS A 257 12.35 16.60 7.46
N ASP A 258 11.86 16.17 8.62
CA ASP A 258 12.59 15.25 9.50
C ASP A 258 12.80 13.87 8.86
N LEU A 259 11.82 13.39 8.09
CA LEU A 259 11.93 12.13 7.34
C LEU A 259 12.67 12.27 5.99
N HIS A 260 13.06 13.48 5.58
CA HIS A 260 13.64 13.76 4.26
C HIS A 260 12.78 13.29 3.07
N ILE A 261 11.45 13.43 3.15
CA ILE A 261 10.52 12.98 2.10
C ILE A 261 9.78 14.13 1.39
N ASN A 262 10.22 15.38 1.55
CA ASN A 262 9.61 16.55 0.89
C ASN A 262 9.53 16.40 -0.63
N ASN A 263 10.60 15.90 -1.27
CA ASN A 263 10.63 15.76 -2.72
C ASN A 263 9.65 14.69 -3.21
N LEU A 264 9.55 13.56 -2.50
CA LEU A 264 8.55 12.53 -2.79
C LEU A 264 7.13 13.10 -2.67
N TYR A 265 6.84 13.83 -1.59
CA TYR A 265 5.54 14.47 -1.38
C TYR A 265 5.22 15.49 -2.48
N ASN A 266 6.14 16.41 -2.78
CA ASN A 266 5.96 17.41 -3.83
C ASN A 266 5.76 16.76 -5.22
N ALA A 267 6.43 15.63 -5.48
CA ALA A 267 6.23 14.87 -6.71
C ALA A 267 4.82 14.28 -6.80
N ILE A 268 4.29 13.72 -5.70
CA ILE A 268 2.91 13.21 -5.63
C ILE A 268 1.90 14.32 -5.95
N MET A 269 2.07 15.50 -5.35
CA MET A 269 1.21 16.66 -5.59
C MET A 269 1.30 17.15 -7.04
N GLN A 270 2.50 17.18 -7.63
CA GLN A 270 2.71 17.54 -9.05
C GLN A 270 2.12 16.51 -10.01
N ILE A 271 2.16 15.21 -9.68
CA ILE A 271 1.48 14.16 -10.45
C ILE A 271 -0.03 14.37 -10.40
N GLY A 272 -0.59 14.67 -9.22
CA GLY A 272 -1.99 15.02 -9.04
C GLY A 272 -2.44 16.15 -9.97
N LYS A 273 -1.67 17.24 -9.99
CA LYS A 273 -1.92 18.39 -10.86
C LYS A 273 -1.75 18.08 -12.34
N LYS A 274 -0.66 17.41 -12.73
CA LYS A 274 -0.32 17.18 -14.14
C LYS A 274 -1.21 16.13 -14.82
N TYR A 275 -1.58 15.07 -14.11
CA TYR A 275 -2.16 13.87 -14.72
C TYR A 275 -3.55 13.49 -14.22
N LEU A 276 -3.97 13.97 -13.05
CA LEU A 276 -5.17 13.48 -12.37
C LEU A 276 -6.21 14.58 -12.12
N GLY A 277 -5.94 15.82 -12.56
CA GLY A 277 -6.88 16.95 -12.47
C GLY A 277 -7.00 17.58 -11.09
N PHE A 278 -6.11 17.23 -10.15
CA PHE A 278 -6.14 17.79 -8.79
C PHE A 278 -5.44 19.14 -8.75
N ASN A 279 -6.21 20.23 -8.64
CA ASN A 279 -5.70 21.60 -8.47
C ASN A 279 -5.28 21.88 -7.03
N LEU A 280 -4.36 21.07 -6.51
CA LEU A 280 -3.77 21.26 -5.20
C LEU A 280 -2.53 22.14 -5.38
N THR A 281 -2.29 23.09 -4.50
CA THR A 281 -1.09 23.95 -4.52
C THR A 281 0.06 23.21 -3.84
N PRO A 282 0.98 22.54 -4.58
CA PRO A 282 2.24 22.16 -3.97
C PRO A 282 3.02 23.43 -3.61
N ASN A 283 3.92 23.27 -2.66
CA ASN A 283 5.00 24.21 -2.45
C ASN A 283 5.72 24.46 -3.82
N ASN A 284 6.17 25.69 -4.11
CA ASN A 284 6.70 26.12 -5.43
C ASN A 284 7.96 25.38 -5.93
N GLN A 285 8.36 24.28 -5.30
CA GLN A 285 9.53 23.49 -5.67
C GLN A 285 9.20 22.53 -6.82
N THR A 286 9.67 22.84 -8.02
CA THR A 286 9.58 21.94 -9.18
C THR A 286 10.40 20.66 -8.93
N ILE A 287 9.77 19.49 -9.08
CA ILE A 287 10.46 18.20 -9.00
C ILE A 287 10.79 17.73 -10.41
N LYS A 288 12.05 17.34 -10.64
CA LYS A 288 12.49 16.77 -11.92
C LYS A 288 12.02 15.32 -12.04
N ASN A 289 11.90 14.80 -13.26
CA ASN A 289 11.60 13.39 -13.55
C ASN A 289 10.24 12.85 -13.03
N ILE A 290 9.22 13.71 -12.83
CA ILE A 290 7.87 13.28 -12.41
C ILE A 290 7.26 12.23 -13.35
N ASP A 291 7.58 12.29 -14.65
CA ASP A 291 7.05 11.35 -15.64
C ASP A 291 7.62 9.94 -15.44
N LYS A 292 8.92 9.85 -15.07
CA LYS A 292 9.57 8.56 -14.77
C LYS A 292 9.05 7.97 -13.47
N LEU A 293 8.75 8.82 -12.48
CA LEU A 293 8.09 8.37 -11.25
C LEU A 293 6.68 7.86 -11.56
N THR A 294 5.91 8.60 -12.36
CA THR A 294 4.55 8.22 -12.77
C THR A 294 4.55 6.88 -13.50
N ASP A 295 5.43 6.69 -14.49
CA ASP A 295 5.61 5.42 -15.17
C ASP A 295 5.98 4.29 -14.18
N ASN A 296 6.81 4.56 -13.17
CA ASN A 296 7.13 3.57 -12.15
C ASN A 296 5.94 3.20 -11.26
N LEU A 297 5.14 4.17 -10.85
CA LEU A 297 3.92 3.93 -10.07
C LEU A 297 2.93 3.06 -10.86
N ILE A 298 2.73 3.38 -12.14
CA ILE A 298 1.87 2.60 -13.04
C ILE A 298 2.42 1.17 -13.22
N GLU A 299 3.72 1.04 -13.46
CA GLU A 299 4.41 -0.25 -13.62
C GLU A 299 4.37 -1.13 -12.36
N ASN A 300 4.34 -0.57 -11.15
CA ASN A 300 4.31 -1.34 -9.91
C ASN A 300 2.93 -2.00 -9.68
N GLY A 301 1.84 -1.38 -10.14
CA GLY A 301 0.49 -1.80 -9.76
C GLY A 301 0.18 -1.48 -8.31
N CYS A 302 -0.96 -1.96 -7.81
CA CYS A 302 -1.42 -1.60 -6.47
C CYS A 302 -0.46 -2.02 -5.34
N PHE A 303 0.13 -3.21 -5.43
CA PHE A 303 0.91 -3.81 -4.32
C PHE A 303 2.41 -3.93 -4.62
N GLY A 304 2.87 -3.58 -5.83
CA GLY A 304 4.25 -3.82 -6.25
C GLY A 304 4.62 -5.30 -6.46
N THR A 305 3.68 -6.23 -6.31
CA THR A 305 3.96 -7.68 -6.29
C THR A 305 3.67 -8.40 -7.60
N SER A 306 3.11 -7.71 -8.60
CA SER A 306 2.65 -8.29 -9.87
C SER A 306 3.74 -9.00 -10.70
N ASN A 307 5.02 -8.72 -10.46
CA ASN A 307 6.14 -9.30 -11.18
C ASN A 307 7.23 -9.72 -10.20
N LEU A 308 7.55 -11.01 -10.17
CA LEU A 308 8.58 -11.55 -9.29
C LEU A 308 9.93 -10.83 -9.44
N ASN A 309 10.35 -10.50 -10.67
CA ASN A 309 11.60 -9.76 -10.89
C ASN A 309 11.55 -8.35 -10.25
N GLN A 310 10.38 -7.71 -10.27
CA GLN A 310 10.16 -6.43 -9.59
C GLN A 310 10.33 -6.58 -8.08
N VAL A 311 9.70 -7.61 -7.49
CA VAL A 311 9.79 -7.89 -6.04
C VAL A 311 11.24 -8.09 -5.59
N TYR A 312 12.03 -8.87 -6.34
CA TYR A 312 13.45 -9.06 -6.01
C TYR A 312 14.28 -7.78 -6.23
N SER A 313 13.90 -6.91 -7.17
CA SER A 313 14.59 -5.65 -7.42
C SER A 313 14.46 -4.65 -6.26
N TYR A 314 13.44 -4.79 -5.41
CA TYR A 314 13.21 -3.88 -4.28
C TYR A 314 14.28 -3.96 -3.19
N PHE A 315 14.99 -5.08 -3.10
CA PHE A 315 16.12 -5.24 -2.18
C PHE A 315 17.43 -4.64 -2.73
N TYR A 316 17.49 -4.28 -4.03
CA TYR A 316 18.72 -3.81 -4.64
C TYR A 316 19.19 -2.43 -4.10
N PRO A 317 18.33 -1.40 -3.95
CA PRO A 317 18.76 -0.09 -3.48
C PRO A 317 19.44 -0.13 -2.11
N THR A 318 18.84 -0.83 -1.14
CA THR A 318 19.36 -0.94 0.23
C THR A 318 20.70 -1.65 0.32
N ILE A 319 20.96 -2.59 -0.60
CA ILE A 319 22.24 -3.30 -0.67
C ILE A 319 23.28 -2.44 -1.41
N SER A 320 22.87 -1.76 -2.48
CA SER A 320 23.76 -0.91 -3.28
C SER A 320 24.28 0.31 -2.51
N THR A 321 23.47 0.89 -1.61
CA THR A 321 23.91 2.00 -0.75
C THR A 321 24.88 1.54 0.34
N ARG A 322 24.69 0.34 0.89
CA ARG A 322 25.60 -0.24 1.90
C ARG A 322 26.95 -0.67 1.34
N ASN A 323 26.98 -1.15 0.10
CA ASN A 323 28.16 -1.84 -0.43
C ASN A 323 28.94 -1.03 -1.50
N GLN A 324 28.79 0.30 -1.56
CA GLN A 324 29.51 1.24 -2.45
C GLN A 324 30.24 0.55 -3.63
N ASP A 325 29.51 0.27 -4.71
CA ASP A 325 30.01 -0.39 -5.94
C ASP A 325 30.38 -1.89 -5.86
N SER A 326 29.57 -2.72 -5.21
CA SER A 326 29.67 -4.18 -5.36
C SER A 326 29.00 -4.73 -6.63
N SER A 327 29.65 -5.74 -7.23
CA SER A 327 29.18 -6.46 -8.42
C SER A 327 27.76 -7.02 -8.26
N ALA A 328 27.03 -7.15 -9.38
CA ALA A 328 25.64 -7.66 -9.40
C ALA A 328 25.47 -8.99 -8.64
N ILE A 329 26.49 -9.84 -8.69
CA ILE A 329 26.53 -11.15 -8.03
C ILE A 329 26.57 -11.00 -6.50
N LYS A 330 27.40 -10.10 -5.95
CA LYS A 330 27.46 -9.86 -4.49
C LYS A 330 26.12 -9.36 -3.95
N ASN A 331 25.43 -8.48 -4.69
CA ASN A 331 24.12 -7.99 -4.26
C ASN A 331 23.06 -9.09 -4.26
N ILE A 332 23.07 -9.96 -5.28
CA ILE A 332 22.17 -11.13 -5.32
C ILE A 332 22.47 -12.09 -4.16
N VAL A 333 23.74 -12.32 -3.83
CA VAL A 333 24.14 -13.13 -2.66
C VAL A 333 23.55 -12.53 -1.38
N THR A 334 23.69 -11.22 -1.11
CA THR A 334 23.11 -10.61 0.10
C THR A 334 21.58 -10.75 0.17
N ILE A 335 20.86 -10.73 -0.95
CA ILE A 335 19.40 -10.98 -1.00
C ILE A 335 19.07 -12.44 -0.62
N LEU A 336 19.91 -13.38 -1.04
CA LEU A 336 19.73 -14.81 -0.78
C LEU A 336 20.13 -15.19 0.64
N PHE A 337 21.12 -14.51 1.21
CA PHE A 337 21.71 -14.75 2.53
C PHE A 337 21.51 -13.55 3.48
N PRO A 338 20.27 -13.28 3.93
CA PRO A 338 20.04 -12.25 4.94
C PRO A 338 20.62 -12.66 6.31
N PRO A 339 20.97 -11.69 7.18
CA PRO A 339 21.45 -11.99 8.53
C PRO A 339 20.47 -12.87 9.33
N VAL A 340 21.00 -13.71 10.23
CA VAL A 340 20.21 -14.64 11.07
C VAL A 340 19.06 -13.93 11.78
N LYS A 341 19.30 -12.72 12.32
CA LYS A 341 18.29 -11.88 12.99
C LYS A 341 17.10 -11.54 12.08
N GLN A 342 17.34 -11.36 10.78
CA GLN A 342 16.30 -11.07 9.81
C GLN A 342 15.56 -12.34 9.40
N LEU A 343 16.29 -13.45 9.26
CA LEU A 343 15.72 -14.74 8.86
C LEU A 343 14.90 -15.39 9.98
N SER A 344 15.27 -15.16 11.24
CA SER A 344 14.60 -15.70 12.41
C SER A 344 13.20 -15.13 12.66
N MET A 345 12.87 -13.97 12.09
CA MET A 345 11.49 -13.47 12.11
C MET A 345 10.56 -14.28 11.22
N ARG A 346 11.05 -14.73 10.06
CA ARG A 346 10.28 -15.55 9.13
C ARG A 346 10.29 -17.03 9.51
N TYR A 347 11.36 -17.46 10.17
CA TYR A 347 11.48 -18.81 10.71
C TYR A 347 11.83 -18.73 12.20
N PRO A 348 10.81 -18.56 13.07
CA PRO A 348 11.01 -18.40 14.51
C PRO A 348 11.84 -19.52 15.17
N LYS A 349 11.80 -20.73 14.60
CA LYS A 349 12.67 -21.86 14.97
C LYS A 349 14.18 -21.55 14.93
N LEU A 350 14.60 -20.52 14.19
CA LEU A 350 16.00 -20.05 14.20
C LEU A 350 16.39 -19.30 15.47
N LYS A 351 15.43 -18.75 16.23
CA LYS A 351 15.71 -18.17 17.56
C LYS A 351 16.14 -19.27 18.54
N GLU A 352 15.49 -20.42 18.48
CA GLU A 352 15.79 -21.58 19.35
C GLU A 352 16.98 -22.41 18.87
N LYS A 353 17.13 -22.59 17.54
CA LYS A 353 18.19 -23.40 16.94
C LYS A 353 18.90 -22.65 15.80
N PRO A 354 19.90 -21.80 16.13
CA PRO A 354 20.67 -21.06 15.12
C PRO A 354 21.38 -21.95 14.10
N SER A 355 21.72 -23.19 14.45
CA SER A 355 22.32 -24.19 13.55
C SER A 355 21.46 -24.53 12.34
N LEU A 356 20.14 -24.31 12.40
CA LEU A 356 19.23 -24.49 11.25
C LEU A 356 19.40 -23.41 10.18
N TYR A 357 20.17 -22.35 10.43
CA TYR A 357 20.41 -21.26 9.48
C TYR A 357 20.89 -21.79 8.13
N LEU A 358 21.86 -22.71 8.14
CA LEU A 358 22.43 -23.26 6.92
C LEU A 358 21.35 -23.99 6.09
N TRP A 359 20.46 -24.74 6.74
CA TRP A 359 19.35 -25.42 6.06
C TRP A 359 18.35 -24.44 5.44
N PHE A 360 17.94 -23.40 6.17
CA PHE A 360 17.04 -22.38 5.62
C PHE A 360 17.69 -21.56 4.50
N ALA A 361 18.99 -21.28 4.58
CA ALA A 361 19.75 -20.64 3.52
C ALA A 361 19.80 -21.52 2.26
N LEU A 362 20.17 -22.80 2.39
CA LEU A 362 20.18 -23.75 1.27
C LEU A 362 18.81 -23.91 0.63
N LYS A 363 17.74 -24.00 1.44
CA LYS A 363 16.36 -24.04 0.95
C LYS A 363 15.98 -22.79 0.15
N ARG A 364 16.47 -21.61 0.54
CA ARG A 364 16.26 -20.36 -0.22
C ARG A 364 17.01 -20.37 -1.55
N ILE A 365 18.26 -20.84 -1.57
CA ILE A 365 19.06 -20.98 -2.81
C ILE A 365 18.36 -21.91 -3.78
N TYR A 366 17.97 -23.11 -3.33
CA TYR A 366 17.26 -24.08 -4.16
C TYR A 366 15.99 -23.47 -4.78
N ASN A 367 15.18 -22.80 -3.96
CA ASN A 367 13.97 -22.14 -4.45
C ASN A 367 14.25 -20.99 -5.42
N PHE A 368 15.35 -20.27 -5.25
CA PHE A 368 15.76 -19.20 -6.17
C PHE A 368 16.25 -19.75 -7.50
N LEU A 369 17.15 -20.74 -7.48
CA LEU A 369 17.66 -21.41 -8.68
C LEU A 369 16.53 -22.09 -9.46
N LYS A 370 15.60 -22.77 -8.77
CA LYS A 370 14.40 -23.35 -9.40
C LYS A 370 13.57 -22.29 -10.14
N LYS A 371 13.44 -21.08 -9.60
CA LYS A 371 12.72 -19.97 -10.26
C LYS A 371 13.47 -19.42 -11.48
N ILE A 372 14.81 -19.47 -11.49
CA ILE A 372 15.62 -19.11 -12.67
C ILE A 372 15.44 -20.16 -13.76
N ILE A 373 15.62 -21.44 -13.42
CA ILE A 373 15.53 -22.55 -14.37
C ILE A 373 14.13 -22.62 -15.01
N THR A 374 13.08 -22.36 -14.23
CA THR A 374 11.69 -22.32 -14.73
C THR A 374 11.33 -21.02 -15.47
N GLY A 375 12.29 -20.12 -15.73
CA GLY A 375 12.09 -18.87 -16.44
C GLY A 375 11.28 -17.80 -15.70
N LYS A 376 10.81 -18.10 -14.47
CA LYS A 376 10.03 -17.16 -13.64
C LYS A 376 10.86 -15.99 -13.13
N LEU A 377 12.18 -16.12 -13.11
CA LEU A 377 13.12 -15.13 -12.58
C LEU A 377 14.30 -14.94 -13.53
N ASN A 378 14.59 -13.68 -13.87
CA ASN A 378 15.68 -13.27 -14.74
C ASN A 378 16.60 -12.31 -13.97
N PRO A 379 17.82 -12.75 -13.59
CA PRO A 379 18.77 -11.93 -12.81
C PRO A 379 19.16 -10.60 -13.49
N PHE A 380 19.35 -10.58 -14.80
CA PHE A 380 19.67 -9.35 -15.54
C PHE A 380 18.52 -8.35 -15.48
N LYS A 381 17.27 -8.84 -15.60
CA LYS A 381 16.07 -8.01 -15.46
C LYS A 381 15.94 -7.45 -14.05
N ILE A 382 16.18 -8.26 -13.01
CA ILE A 382 16.19 -7.79 -11.61
C ILE A 382 17.20 -6.67 -11.41
N TYR A 383 18.42 -6.86 -11.93
CA TYR A 383 19.49 -5.86 -11.81
C TYR A 383 19.14 -4.55 -12.52
N SER A 384 18.64 -4.62 -13.75
CA SER A 384 18.20 -3.44 -14.51
C SER A 384 17.07 -2.68 -13.80
N LEU A 385 16.04 -3.40 -13.32
CA LEU A 385 14.94 -2.83 -12.54
C LEU A 385 15.45 -2.22 -11.22
N GLY A 386 16.40 -2.88 -10.55
CA GLY A 386 17.03 -2.39 -9.33
C GLY A 386 17.74 -1.06 -9.55
N LYS A 387 18.54 -0.94 -10.62
CA LYS A 387 19.19 0.33 -11.01
C LYS A 387 18.19 1.44 -11.32
N LYS A 388 17.14 1.14 -12.10
CA LYS A 388 16.06 2.10 -12.41
C LYS A 388 15.43 2.61 -11.11
N ARG A 389 15.13 1.70 -10.18
CA ARG A 389 14.55 2.02 -8.88
C ARG A 389 15.49 2.84 -7.99
N THR A 390 16.76 2.49 -7.89
CA THR A 390 17.75 3.29 -7.13
C THR A 390 17.81 4.72 -7.66
N LYS A 391 17.77 4.92 -8.99
CA LYS A 391 17.75 6.26 -9.58
C LYS A 391 16.50 7.04 -9.19
N ILE A 392 15.32 6.43 -9.25
CA ILE A 392 14.06 7.07 -8.83
C ILE A 392 14.12 7.46 -7.35
N LEU A 393 14.63 6.59 -6.49
CA LEU A 393 14.72 6.86 -5.05
C LEU A 393 15.72 8.00 -4.75
N LYS A 394 16.83 8.09 -5.51
CA LYS A 394 17.76 9.24 -5.44
C LYS A 394 17.13 10.54 -5.94
N ASP A 395 16.40 10.50 -7.06
CA ASP A 395 15.71 11.68 -7.61
C ASP A 395 14.70 12.25 -6.61
N MET A 396 14.10 11.40 -5.76
CA MET A 396 13.15 11.79 -4.70
C MET A 396 13.80 12.09 -3.34
N ASP A 397 15.15 12.09 -3.25
CA ASP A 397 15.92 12.35 -2.02
C ASP A 397 15.54 11.47 -0.82
N VAL A 398 15.07 10.24 -1.06
CA VAL A 398 14.59 9.33 0.02
C VAL A 398 15.67 8.40 0.57
N PHE A 399 16.88 8.43 0.02
CA PHE A 399 18.06 7.74 0.58
C PHE A 399 19.17 8.77 0.78
N LYS A 400 19.56 8.97 2.04
CA LYS A 400 20.87 9.48 2.42
C LYS A 400 21.65 8.38 3.12
#